data_AF-A0A532AMC3-F1
#
_entry.id   AF-A0A532AMC3-F1
#
_cell.length_a   1.000
_cell.length_b   1.000
_cell.length_c   1.000
_cell.angle_alpha   90.00
_cell.angle_beta   90.00
_cell.angle_gamma   90.00
#
_symmetry.space_group_name_H-M   'P 1'
#
loop_
_entity.id
_entity.type
_entity.pdbx_description
1 polymer ?
#
loop_
_entity_poly.entity_id
_entity_poly.type
_entity_poly.pdbx_seq_one_letter_code
_entity_poly.pdbx_strand_id
1 'polypeptide(L)' 'MANQTQKVAIVTGASGGIGAAVAERLGKDGFTVVVN' A
#
# COMPACT_ATOMS: atom_id res chain seq x y z
N MET A 1 22.20 -13.40 5.82
CA MET A 1 21.43 -12.15 5.62
C MET A 1 20.00 -12.39 6.10
N ALA A 2 19.39 -11.49 6.86
CA ALA A 2 17.99 -11.65 7.24
C ALA A 2 17.10 -11.36 6.02
N ASN A 3 16.21 -12.29 5.66
CA ASN A 3 15.20 -12.06 4.62
C ASN A 3 14.29 -10.92 5.07
N GLN A 4 14.46 -9.74 4.47
CA GLN A 4 13.56 -8.62 4.67
C GLN A 4 12.27 -8.91 3.90
N THR A 5 11.29 -9.51 4.57
CA THR A 5 9.95 -9.67 4.01
C THR A 5 9.34 -8.30 3.81
N GLN A 6 9.18 -7.88 2.55
CA GLN A 6 8.51 -6.64 2.20
C GLN A 6 7.05 -6.71 2.66
N LYS A 7 6.59 -5.66 3.35
CA LYS A 7 5.20 -5.61 3.85
C LYS A 7 4.25 -5.36 2.69
N VAL A 8 3.14 -6.09 2.67
CA VAL A 8 2.10 -5.98 1.64
C VAL A 8 0.83 -5.43 2.29
N ALA A 9 0.16 -4.49 1.63
CA ALA A 9 -1.11 -3.91 2.05
C ALA A 9 -2.14 -4.01 0.93
N ILE A 10 -3.39 -4.32 1.29
CA ILE A 10 -4.54 -4.28 0.38
C ILE A 10 -5.39 -3.08 0.76
N VAL A 11 -5.70 -2.21 -0.21
CA VAL A 11 -6.58 -1.06 -0.04
C VAL A 11 -7.80 -1.22 -0.94
N THR A 12 -8.99 -1.30 -0.33
CA THR A 12 -10.26 -1.31 -1.06
C THR A 12 -10.82 0.10 -1.20
N GLY A 13 -11.57 0.36 -2.28
CA GLY A 13 -12.12 1.69 -2.54
C GLY A 13 -11.02 2.73 -2.84
N ALA A 14 -9.91 2.29 -3.43
CA ALA A 14 -8.77 3.13 -3.75
C ALA A 14 -8.96 3.96 -5.04
N SER A 15 -10.15 3.91 -5.65
CA SER A 15 -10.47 4.64 -6.88
C SER A 15 -10.51 6.16 -6.72
N GLY A 16 -10.57 6.67 -5.48
CA GLY A 16 -10.51 8.10 -5.21
C GLY A 16 -10.55 8.45 -3.72
N GLY A 17 -10.53 9.76 -3.44
CA GLY A 17 -10.67 10.29 -2.08
C GLY A 17 -9.64 9.71 -1.10
N ILE A 18 -10.13 9.27 0.05
CA ILE A 18 -9.29 8.78 1.15
C ILE A 18 -8.57 7.48 0.76
N GLY A 19 -9.24 6.57 0.04
CA GLY A 19 -8.64 5.29 -0.36
C GLY A 19 -7.41 5.48 -1.24
N ALA A 20 -7.49 6.40 -2.22
CA ALA A 20 -6.37 6.75 -3.09
C ALA A 20 -5.20 7.37 -2.29
N ALA A 21 -5.50 8.33 -1.40
CA ALA A 21 -4.48 8.99 -0.59
C ALA A 21 -3.76 8.02 0.37
N VAL A 22 -4.48 7.05 0.93
CA VAL A 22 -3.91 6.00 1.79
C VAL A 22 -3.03 5.05 0.98
N ALA A 23 -3.47 4.62 -0.21
CA ALA A 23 -2.68 3.77 -1.09
C ALA A 23 -1.35 4.43 -1.49
N GLU A 24 -1.39 5.71 -1.86
CA GLU A 24 -0.17 6.48 -2.16
C GLU A 24 0.77 6.60 -0.96
N ARG A 25 0.22 6.87 0.24
CA ARG A 25 1.03 6.99 1.45
C ARG A 25 1.73 5.68 1.80
N LEU A 26 1.01 4.55 1.74
CA LEU A 26 1.59 3.24 2.02
C LEU A 26 2.70 2.88 1.02
N GLY A 27 2.54 3.24 -0.26
CA GLY A 27 3.60 3.08 -1.25
C GLY A 27 4.86 3.89 -0.90
N LYS A 28 4.69 5.15 -0.47
CA LYS A 28 5.80 6.01 -0.01
C LYS A 28 6.49 5.46 1.26
N ASP A 29 5.73 4.80 2.12
CA ASP A 29 6.24 4.15 3.34
C ASP A 29 6.89 2.78 3.05
N GLY A 30 6.98 2.36 1.78
CA GLY A 30 7.74 1.16 1.35
C GLY A 30 6.92 -0.13 1.30
N PHE A 31 5.59 -0.04 1.31
CA PHE A 31 4.73 -1.21 1.15
C PHE A 31 4.55 -1.58 -0.33
N THR A 32 4.41 -2.87 -0.63
CA THR A 32 3.69 -3.28 -1.84
C THR A 32 2.21 -3.08 -1.61
N VAL A 33 1.58 -2.25 -2.43
CA VAL A 33 0.15 -1.94 -2.30
C VAL A 33 -0.61 -2.62 -3.42
N VAL A 34 -1.63 -3.38 -3.07
CA VAL A 34 -2.62 -3.95 -3.97
C VAL A 34 -3.93 -3.18 -3.78
N VAL A 35 -4.60 -2.81 -4.87
CA VAL A 35 -5.85 -2.03 -4.85
C VAL A 35 -7.00 -2.81 -5.46
N ASN A 36 -8.22 -2.62 -4.92
CA ASN A 36 -9.48 -3.15 -5.45
C ASN A 36 -10.63 -2.15 -5.32
#